data_AF-A0A7S4BD92-F1
#
_entry.id   AF-A0A7S4BD92-F1
#
_cell.length_a   1.000
_cell.length_b   1.000
_cell.length_c   1.000
_cell.angle_alpha   90.00
_cell.angle_beta   90.00
_cell.angle_gamma   90.00
#
_symmetry.space_group_name_H-M   'P 1'
#
loop_
_entity.id
_entity.type
_entity.pdbx_description
1 polymer ?
#
loop_
_entity_poly.entity_id
_entity_poly.type
_entity_poly.pdbx_seq_one_letter_code
_entity_poly.pdbx_strand_id
1 'polypeptide(L)'
;PSPRPPPPPPSPRPPPPPPSPRPPPPSPSPPPGDNTPASLCAQLPNLINLRALDKPEWCNSRLVRRTDREKCEDKYTVVERDGKTIFYFCRLNTEREVCVGSERAECLDYIPPPPPPSPKPPPPSKCNAISSMIGVRDLNPKEWCNTDPARRTDPALCAKHYADWYRDGVKYYSPCIHDGAKNACVVSEPFACD
;
A
#
# COMPACT_ATOMS: atom_id res chain seq x y z
N PRO A 1 -66.71 23.97 62.31
CA PRO A 1 -65.99 23.33 61.18
C PRO A 1 -66.04 24.24 59.94
N SER A 2 -64.93 24.91 59.62
CA SER A 2 -64.85 25.80 58.47
C SER A 2 -64.88 24.99 57.16
N PRO A 3 -65.66 25.42 56.15
CA PRO A 3 -65.73 24.74 54.86
C PRO A 3 -64.36 24.76 54.17
N ARG A 4 -63.94 23.62 53.62
CA ARG A 4 -62.69 23.53 52.86
C ARG A 4 -62.78 24.42 51.61
N PRO A 5 -61.73 25.20 51.29
CA PRO A 5 -61.68 25.95 50.06
C PRO A 5 -61.75 25.00 48.85
N PRO A 6 -62.39 25.44 47.75
CA PRO A 6 -62.47 24.65 46.53
C PRO A 6 -61.06 24.39 45.96
N PRO A 7 -60.85 23.24 45.30
CA PRO A 7 -59.57 22.95 44.68
C PRO A 7 -59.27 23.97 43.56
N PRO A 8 -58.00 24.33 43.36
CA PRO A 8 -57.60 25.23 42.29
C PRO A 8 -57.94 24.61 40.92
N PRO A 9 -58.26 25.46 39.91
CA PRO A 9 -58.53 25.00 38.57
C PRO A 9 -57.30 24.29 37.97
N PRO A 10 -57.49 23.27 37.13
CA PRO A 10 -56.39 22.56 36.48
C PRO A 10 -55.61 23.50 35.56
N SER A 11 -54.28 23.37 35.59
CA SER A 11 -53.39 24.16 34.72
C SER A 11 -53.70 23.94 33.23
N PRO A 12 -53.63 24.98 32.39
CA PRO A 12 -53.81 24.84 30.95
C PRO A 12 -52.74 23.91 30.37
N ARG A 13 -53.16 23.06 29.41
CA ARG A 13 -52.23 22.16 28.70
C ARG A 13 -51.20 22.99 27.90
N PRO A 14 -49.94 22.53 27.81
CA PRO A 14 -48.96 23.14 26.93
C PRO A 14 -49.45 23.10 25.48
N PRO A 15 -49.11 24.11 24.66
CA PRO A 15 -49.35 24.05 23.23
C PRO A 15 -48.57 22.89 22.60
N PRO A 16 -49.08 22.29 21.52
CA PRO A 16 -48.36 21.26 20.78
C PRO A 16 -47.05 21.81 20.22
N PRO A 17 -45.99 20.97 20.12
CA PRO A 17 -44.74 21.38 19.50
C PRO A 17 -44.96 21.72 18.01
N PRO A 18 -44.17 22.65 17.45
CA PRO A 18 -44.23 22.97 16.04
C PRO A 18 -43.90 21.75 15.17
N PRO A 19 -44.49 21.63 13.98
CA PRO A 19 -44.18 20.55 13.05
C PRO A 19 -42.70 20.62 12.63
N SER A 20 -42.04 19.45 12.61
CA SER A 20 -40.65 19.34 12.14
C SER A 20 -40.51 19.87 10.70
N PRO A 21 -39.41 20.58 10.39
CA PRO A 21 -39.13 21.02 9.02
C PRO A 21 -39.08 19.81 8.08
N ARG A 22 -39.66 19.96 6.88
CA ARG A 22 -39.59 18.92 5.85
C ARG A 22 -38.13 18.65 5.50
N PRO A 23 -37.74 17.38 5.27
CA PRO A 23 -36.44 17.06 4.71
C PRO A 23 -36.23 17.85 3.41
N PRO A 24 -34.99 18.31 3.13
CA PRO A 24 -34.69 18.88 1.82
C PRO A 24 -35.01 17.85 0.73
N PRO A 25 -35.45 18.29 -0.46
CA PRO A 25 -35.64 17.39 -1.59
C PRO A 25 -34.31 16.66 -1.88
N PRO A 26 -34.36 15.37 -2.29
CA PRO A 26 -33.17 14.67 -2.72
C PRO A 26 -32.50 15.45 -3.87
N SER A 27 -31.18 15.57 -3.82
CA SER A 27 -30.41 16.17 -4.91
C SER A 27 -30.77 15.52 -6.24
N PRO A 28 -30.91 16.29 -7.34
CA PRO A 28 -31.17 15.71 -8.64
C PRO A 28 -30.11 14.68 -8.99
N SER A 29 -30.54 13.54 -9.54
CA SER A 29 -29.60 12.53 -10.04
C SER A 29 -28.69 13.18 -11.10
N PRO A 30 -27.38 12.88 -11.09
CA PRO A 30 -26.50 13.34 -12.16
C PRO A 30 -27.05 12.88 -13.52
N PRO A 31 -26.85 13.66 -14.59
CA PRO A 31 -27.28 13.25 -15.93
C PRO A 31 -26.70 11.87 -16.26
N PRO A 32 -27.42 11.03 -17.02
CA PRO A 32 -26.86 9.78 -17.52
C PRO A 32 -25.56 10.11 -18.24
N GLY A 33 -24.43 9.63 -17.72
CA GLY A 33 -23.16 9.76 -18.43
C GLY A 33 -23.32 9.10 -19.79
N ASP A 34 -22.98 9.83 -20.86
CA ASP A 34 -22.98 9.27 -22.21
C ASP A 34 -21.97 8.12 -22.25
N ASN A 35 -22.45 6.88 -22.14
CA ASN A 35 -21.65 5.66 -22.26
C ASN A 35 -21.28 5.35 -23.72
N THR A 36 -21.03 6.39 -24.51
CA THR A 36 -20.54 6.22 -25.87
C THR A 36 -19.11 5.69 -25.83
N PRO A 37 -18.69 4.86 -26.81
CA PRO A 37 -17.31 4.38 -26.88
C PRO A 37 -16.27 5.52 -26.82
N ALA A 38 -16.56 6.66 -27.45
CA ALA A 38 -15.70 7.85 -27.40
C ALA A 38 -15.54 8.41 -25.97
N SER A 39 -16.65 8.51 -25.22
CA SER A 39 -16.66 8.95 -23.83
C SER A 39 -15.91 8.00 -22.89
N LEU A 40 -16.01 6.68 -23.13
CA LEU A 40 -15.25 5.68 -22.38
C LEU A 40 -13.75 5.80 -22.66
N CYS A 41 -13.34 5.94 -23.92
CA CYS A 41 -11.93 6.11 -24.28
C CYS A 41 -11.33 7.38 -23.68
N ALA A 42 -12.10 8.48 -23.59
CA ALA A 42 -11.67 9.73 -22.99
C ALA A 42 -11.37 9.61 -21.48
N GLN A 43 -11.93 8.60 -20.80
CA GLN A 43 -11.70 8.37 -19.37
C GLN A 43 -10.42 7.57 -19.08
N LEU A 44 -9.91 6.81 -20.05
CA LEU A 44 -8.75 5.91 -19.84
C LEU A 44 -7.53 6.57 -19.19
N PRO A 45 -7.12 7.82 -19.52
CA PRO A 45 -5.99 8.47 -18.87
C PRO A 45 -6.15 8.65 -17.35
N ASN A 46 -7.39 8.65 -16.85
CA ASN A 46 -7.71 8.84 -15.43
C ASN A 46 -7.96 7.51 -14.70
N LEU A 47 -7.84 6.38 -15.39
CA LEU A 47 -8.07 5.06 -14.82
C LEU A 47 -6.78 4.26 -14.75
N ILE A 48 -6.69 3.31 -13.81
CA ILE A 48 -5.51 2.46 -13.67
C ILE A 48 -5.71 1.17 -14.48
N ASN A 49 -4.76 0.88 -15.36
CA ASN A 49 -4.67 -0.37 -16.09
C ASN A 49 -4.22 -1.52 -15.17
N LEU A 50 -5.15 -2.38 -14.76
CA LEU A 50 -4.83 -3.53 -13.90
C LEU A 50 -3.94 -4.58 -14.56
N ARG A 51 -3.82 -4.57 -15.89
CA ARG A 51 -2.97 -5.50 -16.64
C ARG A 51 -1.53 -5.02 -16.77
N ALA A 52 -1.28 -3.73 -16.51
CA ALA A 52 0.06 -3.12 -16.55
C ALA A 52 0.75 -3.08 -15.18
N LEU A 53 0.16 -3.67 -14.14
CA LEU A 53 0.76 -3.80 -12.81
C LEU A 53 1.86 -4.88 -12.79
N ASP A 54 2.80 -4.79 -11.85
CA ASP A 54 3.87 -5.80 -11.65
C ASP A 54 3.32 -7.22 -11.54
N LYS A 55 2.17 -7.34 -10.87
CA LYS A 55 1.35 -8.55 -10.86
C LYS A 55 0.05 -8.23 -11.58
N PRO A 56 -0.16 -8.72 -12.81
CA PRO A 56 -1.38 -8.47 -13.56
C PRO A 56 -2.62 -8.98 -12.83
N GLU A 57 -3.64 -8.13 -12.72
CA GLU A 57 -4.88 -8.41 -12.01
C GLU A 57 -6.10 -8.30 -12.93
N TRP A 58 -7.25 -8.75 -12.43
CA TRP A 58 -8.58 -8.50 -13.00
C TRP A 58 -9.40 -7.65 -12.03
N CYS A 59 -10.51 -7.07 -12.51
CA CYS A 59 -11.40 -6.25 -11.69
C CYS A 59 -11.73 -6.92 -10.33
N ASN A 60 -12.04 -8.22 -10.35
CA ASN A 60 -12.46 -8.96 -9.15
C ASN A 60 -11.34 -9.60 -8.30
N SER A 61 -10.06 -9.32 -8.61
CA SER A 61 -8.93 -10.00 -7.95
C SER A 61 -8.70 -9.60 -6.49
N ARG A 62 -9.03 -8.37 -6.09
CA ARG A 62 -8.86 -7.90 -4.70
C ARG A 62 -10.19 -7.73 -4.00
N LEU A 63 -10.24 -8.14 -2.72
CA LEU A 63 -11.43 -8.06 -1.89
C LEU A 63 -11.91 -6.61 -1.71
N VAL A 64 -11.00 -5.65 -1.51
CA VAL A 64 -11.37 -4.23 -1.32
C VAL A 64 -12.18 -3.67 -2.50
N ARG A 65 -11.92 -4.12 -3.73
CA ARG A 65 -12.67 -3.66 -4.91
C ARG A 65 -14.10 -4.20 -4.95
N ARG A 66 -14.41 -5.26 -4.20
CA ARG A 66 -15.74 -5.88 -4.17
C ARG A 66 -16.74 -5.13 -3.31
N THR A 67 -16.25 -4.27 -2.42
CA THR A 67 -17.07 -3.54 -1.45
C THR A 67 -16.90 -2.03 -1.56
N ASP A 68 -15.81 -1.55 -2.17
CA ASP A 68 -15.55 -0.14 -2.41
C ASP A 68 -15.75 0.21 -3.89
N ARG A 69 -16.74 1.07 -4.17
CA ARG A 69 -17.08 1.52 -5.52
C ARG A 69 -15.93 2.29 -6.16
N GLU A 70 -15.31 3.21 -5.43
CA GLU A 70 -14.26 4.07 -5.96
C GLU A 70 -13.05 3.23 -6.36
N LYS A 71 -12.64 2.29 -5.49
CA LYS A 71 -11.52 1.36 -5.78
C LYS A 71 -11.81 0.37 -6.91
N CYS A 72 -13.07 0.14 -7.22
CA CYS A 72 -13.49 -0.68 -8.35
C CYS A 72 -13.51 0.14 -9.65
N GLU A 73 -14.19 1.29 -9.65
CA GLU A 73 -14.55 2.04 -10.85
C GLU A 73 -13.44 2.95 -11.38
N ASP A 74 -12.39 3.20 -10.60
CA ASP A 74 -11.18 3.91 -11.05
C ASP A 74 -10.16 2.98 -11.79
N LYS A 75 -10.62 1.80 -12.23
CA LYS A 75 -9.82 0.74 -12.85
C LYS A 75 -10.37 0.26 -14.19
N TYR A 76 -9.47 -0.23 -15.04
CA TYR A 76 -9.83 -0.99 -16.23
C TYR A 76 -8.86 -2.16 -16.47
N THR A 77 -9.27 -3.11 -17.31
CA THR A 77 -8.40 -4.16 -17.84
C THR A 77 -8.37 -4.10 -19.37
N VAL A 78 -7.26 -4.48 -19.98
CA VAL A 78 -7.09 -4.55 -21.43
C VAL A 78 -6.85 -5.99 -21.88
N VAL A 79 -7.47 -6.40 -22.99
CA VAL A 79 -7.28 -7.72 -23.60
C VAL A 79 -7.11 -7.54 -25.10
N GLU A 80 -6.21 -8.29 -25.70
CA GLU A 80 -6.09 -8.39 -27.16
C GLU A 80 -6.87 -9.61 -27.66
N ARG A 81 -7.75 -9.40 -28.64
CA ARG A 81 -8.51 -10.46 -29.30
C ARG A 81 -8.62 -10.15 -30.78
N ASP A 82 -8.26 -11.09 -31.65
CA ASP A 82 -8.33 -10.95 -33.11
C ASP A 82 -7.60 -9.71 -33.66
N GLY A 83 -6.46 -9.35 -33.05
CA GLY A 83 -5.68 -8.16 -33.42
C GLY A 83 -6.31 -6.83 -32.97
N LYS A 84 -7.37 -6.87 -32.15
CA LYS A 84 -8.03 -5.69 -31.58
C LYS A 84 -7.75 -5.58 -30.09
N THR A 85 -7.48 -4.36 -29.64
CA THR A 85 -7.36 -4.02 -28.23
C THR A 85 -8.74 -3.69 -27.65
N ILE A 86 -9.20 -4.50 -26.70
CA ILE A 86 -10.49 -4.34 -26.03
C ILE A 86 -10.25 -3.89 -24.59
N PHE A 87 -10.83 -2.75 -24.23
CA PHE A 87 -10.80 -2.21 -22.88
C PHE A 87 -12.06 -2.62 -22.14
N TYR A 88 -11.92 -3.14 -20.92
CA TYR A 88 -13.02 -3.47 -20.01
C TYR A 88 -12.95 -2.56 -18.79
N PHE A 89 -13.97 -1.72 -18.62
CA PHE A 89 -14.09 -0.82 -17.48
C PHE A 89 -14.64 -1.60 -16.29
N CYS A 90 -13.98 -1.48 -15.14
CA CYS A 90 -14.41 -2.16 -13.94
C CYS A 90 -15.63 -1.44 -13.34
N ARG A 91 -16.68 -2.18 -12.98
CA ARG A 91 -17.88 -1.69 -12.32
C ARG A 91 -18.23 -2.52 -11.12
N LEU A 92 -18.67 -1.86 -10.05
CA LEU A 92 -19.11 -2.54 -8.85
C LEU A 92 -20.54 -3.03 -9.05
N ASN A 93 -20.74 -4.35 -9.01
CA ASN A 93 -22.05 -4.96 -8.91
C ASN A 93 -22.39 -5.13 -7.43
N THR A 94 -23.23 -4.23 -6.90
CA THR A 94 -23.63 -4.21 -5.48
C THR A 94 -24.56 -5.36 -5.10
N GLU A 95 -25.30 -5.93 -6.06
CA GLU A 95 -26.21 -7.07 -5.81
C GLU A 95 -25.43 -8.37 -5.56
N ARG A 96 -24.28 -8.48 -6.21
CA ARG A 96 -23.44 -9.69 -6.18
C ARG A 96 -22.15 -9.51 -5.38
N GLU A 97 -21.92 -8.32 -4.82
CA GLU A 97 -20.70 -7.93 -4.10
C GLU A 97 -19.42 -8.31 -4.87
N VAL A 98 -19.38 -7.95 -6.16
CA VAL A 98 -18.23 -8.24 -7.04
C VAL A 98 -17.90 -7.04 -7.94
N CYS A 99 -16.62 -6.86 -8.20
CA CYS A 99 -16.13 -5.88 -9.18
C CYS A 99 -15.90 -6.59 -10.53
N VAL A 100 -16.73 -6.29 -11.53
CA VAL A 100 -16.72 -6.98 -12.83
C VAL A 100 -16.32 -6.03 -13.95
N GLY A 101 -15.68 -6.54 -15.00
CA GLY A 101 -15.51 -5.78 -16.24
C GLY A 101 -16.85 -5.77 -16.99
N SER A 102 -17.46 -4.60 -17.18
CA SER A 102 -18.80 -4.50 -17.79
C SER A 102 -18.75 -3.89 -19.18
N GLU A 103 -18.45 -2.60 -19.25
CA GLU A 103 -18.46 -1.81 -20.48
C GLU A 103 -17.19 -2.09 -21.26
N ARG A 104 -17.35 -2.30 -22.57
CA ARG A 104 -16.22 -2.51 -23.48
C ARG A 104 -16.09 -1.36 -24.47
N ALA A 105 -14.88 -0.91 -24.69
CA ALA A 105 -14.56 0.05 -25.74
C ALA A 105 -13.43 -0.48 -26.62
N GLU A 106 -13.52 -0.19 -27.92
CA GLU A 106 -12.42 -0.32 -28.88
C GLU A 106 -11.89 1.10 -29.13
N CYS A 107 -10.74 1.42 -28.53
CA CYS A 107 -10.13 2.74 -28.65
C CYS A 107 -9.04 2.68 -29.71
N LEU A 108 -9.41 2.93 -30.97
CA LEU A 108 -8.53 2.73 -32.14
C LEU A 108 -7.27 3.60 -32.11
N ASP A 109 -7.31 4.75 -31.42
CA ASP A 109 -6.20 5.71 -31.34
C ASP A 109 -5.51 5.75 -29.96
N TYR A 110 -5.96 4.93 -29.00
CA TYR A 110 -5.37 4.95 -27.65
C TYR A 110 -4.19 4.01 -27.55
N ILE A 111 -2.99 4.58 -27.48
CA ILE A 111 -1.77 3.87 -27.09
C ILE A 111 -1.69 3.93 -25.56
N PRO A 112 -1.81 2.79 -24.84
CA PRO A 112 -1.68 2.81 -23.39
C PRO A 112 -0.30 3.34 -23.01
N PRO A 113 -0.20 4.18 -21.96
CA PRO A 113 1.10 4.63 -21.47
C PRO A 113 1.93 3.40 -21.07
N PRO A 114 3.26 3.47 -21.21
CA PRO A 114 4.12 2.39 -20.77
C PRO A 114 3.85 2.08 -19.29
N PRO A 115 3.93 0.81 -18.85
CA PRO A 115 3.77 0.48 -17.45
C PRO A 115 4.74 1.32 -16.62
N PRO A 116 4.32 1.77 -15.41
CA PRO A 116 5.25 2.42 -14.51
C PRO A 116 6.46 1.50 -14.30
N PRO A 117 7.69 2.04 -14.20
CA PRO A 117 8.85 1.22 -13.88
C PRO A 117 8.58 0.46 -12.57
N SER A 118 8.81 -0.85 -12.60
CA SER A 118 8.64 -1.68 -11.40
C SER A 118 9.36 -1.06 -10.21
N PRO A 119 8.74 -1.04 -9.02
CA PRO A 119 9.42 -0.60 -7.80
C PRO A 119 10.73 -1.37 -7.65
N LYS A 120 11.83 -0.65 -7.38
CA LYS A 120 13.08 -1.32 -7.05
C LYS A 120 12.83 -2.25 -5.86
N PRO A 121 13.36 -3.50 -5.87
CA PRO A 121 13.27 -4.36 -4.71
C PRO A 121 13.72 -3.60 -3.46
N PRO A 122 13.02 -3.77 -2.31
CA PRO A 122 13.48 -3.18 -1.07
C PRO A 122 14.93 -3.64 -0.83
N PRO A 123 15.81 -2.75 -0.35
CA PRO A 123 17.18 -3.14 -0.04
C PRO A 123 17.15 -4.33 0.93
N PRO A 124 18.03 -5.34 0.76
CA PRO A 124 18.08 -6.46 1.67
C PRO A 124 18.28 -5.94 3.10
N SER A 125 17.61 -6.56 4.07
CA SER A 125 17.81 -6.22 5.48
C SER A 125 19.30 -6.36 5.82
N LYS A 126 19.80 -5.55 6.76
CA LYS A 126 21.20 -5.65 7.22
C LYS A 126 21.55 -7.07 7.68
N CYS A 127 20.56 -7.80 8.20
CA CYS A 127 20.65 -9.20 8.60
C CYS A 127 20.84 -10.17 7.41
N ASN A 128 20.18 -9.91 6.27
CA ASN A 128 20.41 -10.69 5.05
C ASN A 128 21.80 -10.44 4.45
N ALA A 129 22.39 -9.26 4.66
CA ALA A 129 23.74 -8.98 4.18
C ALA A 129 24.80 -9.81 4.95
N ILE A 130 24.68 -9.88 6.28
CA ILE A 130 25.65 -10.61 7.11
C ILE A 130 25.58 -12.14 6.98
N SER A 131 24.47 -12.71 6.50
CA SER A 131 24.35 -14.18 6.31
C SER A 131 25.33 -14.73 5.28
N SER A 132 25.85 -13.86 4.40
CA SER A 132 26.87 -14.18 3.40
C SER A 132 28.30 -13.84 3.84
N MET A 133 28.48 -13.31 5.05
CA MET A 133 29.76 -12.86 5.59
C MET A 133 30.35 -13.87 6.59
N ILE A 134 31.65 -13.78 6.85
CA ILE A 134 32.37 -14.65 7.79
C ILE A 134 32.42 -13.99 9.18
N GLY A 135 31.95 -14.70 10.22
CA GLY A 135 31.99 -14.22 11.60
C GLY A 135 33.38 -14.34 12.20
N VAL A 136 34.06 -13.21 12.46
CA VAL A 136 35.43 -13.20 13.03
C VAL A 136 35.47 -13.75 14.46
N ARG A 137 34.32 -13.81 15.13
CA ARG A 137 34.16 -14.35 16.49
C ARG A 137 33.93 -15.85 16.52
N ASP A 138 33.67 -16.46 15.37
CA ASP A 138 33.56 -17.90 15.16
C ASP A 138 34.88 -18.52 14.70
N LEU A 139 35.87 -17.70 14.34
CA LEU A 139 37.23 -18.14 14.04
C LEU A 139 37.94 -18.69 15.30
N ASN A 140 38.98 -19.49 15.07
CA ASN A 140 39.84 -20.03 16.13
C ASN A 140 41.32 -19.70 15.85
N PRO A 141 41.96 -18.82 16.65
CA PRO A 141 41.42 -18.15 17.83
C PRO A 141 40.32 -17.14 17.48
N LYS A 142 39.50 -16.74 18.46
CA LYS A 142 38.47 -15.71 18.26
C LYS A 142 39.13 -14.36 17.96
N GLU A 143 38.68 -13.69 16.92
CA GLU A 143 39.32 -12.46 16.43
C GLU A 143 38.40 -11.25 16.52
N TRP A 144 38.91 -10.09 16.13
CA TRP A 144 38.14 -8.89 15.77
C TRP A 144 38.49 -8.49 14.33
N CYS A 145 37.73 -7.56 13.74
CA CYS A 145 37.95 -7.10 12.36
C CYS A 145 39.43 -6.77 12.07
N ASN A 146 40.09 -6.09 13.00
CA ASN A 146 41.47 -5.63 12.85
C ASN A 146 42.54 -6.65 13.34
N THR A 147 42.20 -7.88 13.70
CA THR A 147 43.18 -8.84 14.24
C THR A 147 44.15 -9.32 13.15
N ASP A 148 43.63 -9.84 12.04
CA ASP A 148 44.41 -10.35 10.90
C ASP A 148 45.05 -9.21 10.08
N PRO A 149 46.39 -9.19 9.93
CA PRO A 149 47.10 -8.22 9.10
C PRO A 149 46.61 -8.13 7.64
N ALA A 150 46.17 -9.25 7.05
CA ALA A 150 45.67 -9.27 5.67
C ALA A 150 44.36 -8.46 5.56
N ARG A 151 43.44 -8.60 6.54
CA ARG A 151 42.20 -7.81 6.56
C ARG A 151 42.44 -6.31 6.71
N ARG A 152 43.53 -5.90 7.38
CA ARG A 152 43.84 -4.47 7.60
C ARG A 152 44.21 -3.74 6.31
N THR A 153 44.79 -4.46 5.35
CA THR A 153 45.38 -3.89 4.14
C THR A 153 44.60 -4.24 2.87
N ASP A 154 43.69 -5.22 2.93
CA ASP A 154 42.80 -5.59 1.84
C ASP A 154 41.35 -5.15 2.15
N PRO A 155 40.85 -4.07 1.49
CA PRO A 155 39.48 -3.60 1.66
C PRO A 155 38.42 -4.64 1.33
N ALA A 156 38.65 -5.48 0.31
CA ALA A 156 37.71 -6.50 -0.11
C ALA A 156 37.68 -7.67 0.88
N LEU A 157 38.83 -8.04 1.46
CA LEU A 157 38.88 -9.04 2.52
C LEU A 157 38.23 -8.54 3.81
N CYS A 158 38.45 -7.27 4.17
CA CYS A 158 37.78 -6.66 5.32
C CYS A 158 36.25 -6.71 5.18
N ALA A 159 35.71 -6.31 4.02
CA ALA A 159 34.28 -6.26 3.75
C ALA A 159 33.58 -7.63 3.66
N LYS A 160 34.32 -8.75 3.71
CA LYS A 160 33.76 -10.11 3.75
C LYS A 160 33.46 -10.61 5.18
N HIS A 161 33.85 -9.85 6.19
CA HIS A 161 33.80 -10.28 7.59
C HIS A 161 32.87 -9.42 8.43
N TYR A 162 32.36 -9.98 9.52
CA TYR A 162 31.62 -9.25 10.54
C TYR A 162 32.03 -9.71 11.94
N ALA A 163 31.77 -8.88 12.95
CA ALA A 163 31.90 -9.25 14.36
C ALA A 163 30.53 -9.25 15.04
N ASP A 164 30.31 -10.19 15.96
CA ASP A 164 29.14 -10.24 16.81
C ASP A 164 29.48 -10.26 18.31
N TRP A 165 28.57 -9.75 19.14
CA TRP A 165 28.71 -9.81 20.59
C TRP A 165 27.36 -9.68 21.27
N TYR A 166 27.30 -10.09 22.53
CA TYR A 166 26.13 -9.91 23.37
C TYR A 166 26.28 -8.66 24.24
N ARG A 167 25.22 -7.86 24.33
CA ARG A 167 25.07 -6.77 25.29
C ARG A 167 23.63 -6.81 25.81
N ASP A 168 23.46 -6.88 27.13
CA ASP A 168 22.15 -6.94 27.79
C ASP A 168 21.23 -8.06 27.28
N GLY A 169 21.81 -9.22 26.96
CA GLY A 169 21.09 -10.38 26.43
C GLY A 169 20.74 -10.30 24.93
N VAL A 170 21.02 -9.18 24.27
CA VAL A 170 20.77 -8.98 22.83
C VAL A 170 22.05 -9.25 22.05
N LYS A 171 21.94 -10.02 20.96
CA LYS A 171 23.04 -10.28 20.02
C LYS A 171 23.13 -9.14 18.99
N TYR A 172 24.27 -8.47 18.97
CA TYR A 172 24.60 -7.43 18.00
C TYR A 172 25.55 -7.96 16.94
N TYR A 173 25.42 -7.39 15.74
CA TYR A 173 26.25 -7.67 14.58
C TYR A 173 26.83 -6.35 14.06
N SER A 174 28.07 -6.39 13.61
CA SER A 174 28.73 -5.26 12.98
C SER A 174 29.63 -5.72 11.83
N PRO A 175 29.31 -5.37 10.58
CA PRO A 175 30.19 -5.55 9.43
C PRO A 175 31.54 -4.90 9.67
N CYS A 176 32.59 -5.57 9.22
CA CYS A 176 33.92 -4.99 9.16
C CYS A 176 34.04 -4.04 7.95
N ILE A 177 34.58 -2.84 8.16
CA ILE A 177 34.80 -1.82 7.12
C ILE A 177 36.26 -1.40 7.14
N HIS A 178 36.86 -1.31 5.96
CA HIS A 178 38.23 -0.83 5.82
C HIS A 178 38.28 0.70 5.89
N ASP A 179 38.94 1.21 6.93
CA ASP A 179 39.28 2.62 7.09
C ASP A 179 40.65 2.88 6.44
N GLY A 180 40.63 3.37 5.20
CA GLY A 180 41.84 3.65 4.44
C GLY A 180 42.71 4.76 5.04
N ALA A 181 42.13 5.67 5.84
CA ALA A 181 42.91 6.72 6.50
C ALA A 181 43.73 6.16 7.66
N LYS A 182 43.23 5.11 8.33
CA LYS A 182 43.92 4.43 9.44
C LYS A 182 44.66 3.16 9.02
N ASN A 183 44.51 2.75 7.76
CA ASN A 183 44.99 1.46 7.26
C ASN A 183 44.56 0.30 8.18
N ALA A 184 43.27 0.29 8.52
CA ALA A 184 42.71 -0.59 9.53
C ALA A 184 41.34 -1.15 9.11
N CYS A 185 41.04 -2.37 9.55
CA CYS A 185 39.73 -2.98 9.36
C CYS A 185 38.93 -2.83 10.66
N VAL A 186 37.96 -1.91 10.68
CA VAL A 186 37.21 -1.52 11.89
C VAL A 186 35.80 -2.09 11.89
N VAL A 187 35.20 -2.27 13.06
CA VAL A 187 33.77 -2.56 13.18
C VAL A 187 32.95 -1.32 12.81
N SER A 188 31.87 -1.51 12.05
CA SER A 188 30.88 -0.48 11.75
C SER A 188 29.84 -0.30 12.86
N GLU A 189 28.81 0.52 12.61
CA GLU A 189 27.72 0.70 13.56
C GLU A 189 26.97 -0.63 13.83
N PRO A 190 26.83 -1.05 15.09
CA PRO A 190 26.17 -2.31 15.42
C PRO A 190 24.68 -2.26 15.17
N PHE A 191 24.10 -3.40 14.79
CA PHE A 191 22.67 -3.60 14.70
C PHE A 191 22.28 -4.96 15.30
N ALA A 192 21.04 -5.06 15.78
CA ALA A 192 20.44 -6.33 16.16
C ALA A 192 19.64 -6.90 14.98
N CYS A 193 19.44 -8.22 14.98
CA CYS A 193 18.50 -8.88 14.12
C CYS A 193 17.35 -9.38 15.00
N ASP A 194 16.11 -9.03 14.64
CA ASP A 194 14.89 -9.50 15.29
C ASP A 194 14.52 -10.93 14.84
#